data_AF-A0A418YW02-F1
#
_entry.id   AF-A0A418YW02-F1
#
_cell.length_a   1.000
_cell.length_b   1.000
_cell.length_c   1.000
_cell.angle_alpha   90.00
_cell.angle_beta   90.00
_cell.angle_gamma   90.00
#
_symmetry.space_group_name_H-M   'P 1'
#
loop_
_entity.id
_entity.type
_entity.pdbx_description
1 polymer ?
#
loop_
_entity_poly.entity_id
_entity_poly.type
_entity_poly.pdbx_seq_one_letter_code
_entity_poly.pdbx_strand_id
1 'polypeptide(L)'
;MTFHAYMLRCSDGSYYTGHTDNFETRIAQHQSGVIKGYTFDRRPVELVWSAEFETRAEALASELQIKGWSRKKKEALIAENWDKLKKASISHTSPSLSDALRLRSGRTEDETDPADQSEPVMPPPPVIVLVRPQLGENIGKAARAMLNFGLTEMRLVSPRDGWPNPDAGPSAAGADFILDQAQVFETLADAVSDCAHVYATTVRKRGVTKPVVTPEEAAREIHAAQGRCAYIFGPERSGLETEDVALARKILTVPINPEFGSLNLAQAVILCAYEWSKRANLSQPTITDLGEPAPQVELEGMIEQLNTLLEKVGYFFPPDRANATRLTLRNLLTKPGWNHLEVRTLRGVLSHLNRPRER
;
A
#
# COMPACT_ATOMS: atom_id res chain seq x y z
N MET A 1 -19.50 -27.82 -12.50
CA MET A 1 -18.12 -27.99 -13.02
C MET A 1 -17.21 -27.72 -11.85
N THR A 2 -16.27 -28.61 -11.56
CA THR A 2 -15.30 -28.44 -10.47
C THR A 2 -14.03 -27.77 -11.00
N PHE A 3 -13.44 -26.89 -10.20
CA PHE A 3 -12.17 -26.25 -10.52
C PHE A 3 -11.10 -26.80 -9.61
N HIS A 4 -9.91 -27.02 -10.14
CA HIS A 4 -8.78 -27.56 -9.39
C HIS A 4 -7.64 -26.56 -9.36
N ALA A 5 -7.03 -26.37 -8.19
CA ALA A 5 -5.67 -25.86 -8.10
C ALA A 5 -4.72 -27.03 -7.86
N TYR A 6 -3.55 -27.01 -8.49
CA TYR A 6 -2.60 -28.12 -8.42
C TYR A 6 -1.16 -27.64 -8.45
N MET A 7 -0.28 -28.52 -7.98
CA MET A 7 1.17 -28.31 -7.95
C MET A 7 1.89 -29.52 -8.52
N LEU A 8 2.82 -29.24 -9.43
CA LEU A 8 3.69 -30.22 -10.06
C LEU A 8 5.14 -30.02 -9.59
N ARG A 9 5.84 -31.12 -9.35
CA ARG A 9 7.30 -31.14 -9.17
C ARG A 9 7.94 -31.46 -10.51
N CYS A 10 8.82 -30.58 -10.96
CA CYS A 10 9.57 -30.73 -12.21
C CYS A 10 10.87 -31.52 -12.00
N SER A 11 11.50 -31.97 -13.08
CA SER A 11 12.72 -32.78 -13.04
C SER A 11 13.93 -32.05 -12.44
N ASP A 12 13.98 -30.72 -12.56
CA ASP A 12 14.97 -29.84 -11.93
C ASP A 12 14.68 -29.58 -10.43
N GLY A 13 13.65 -30.21 -9.88
CA GLY A 13 13.22 -30.04 -8.50
C GLY A 13 12.49 -28.72 -8.21
N SER A 14 12.11 -27.96 -9.24
CA SER A 14 11.25 -26.78 -9.13
C SER A 14 9.77 -27.16 -9.00
N TYR A 15 8.95 -26.23 -8.51
CA TYR A 15 7.51 -26.41 -8.37
C TYR A 15 6.73 -25.50 -9.31
N TYR A 16 5.86 -26.09 -10.13
CA TYR A 16 4.89 -25.38 -10.96
C TYR A 16 3.52 -25.44 -10.31
N THR A 17 2.80 -24.32 -10.29
CA THR A 17 1.45 -24.21 -9.74
C THR A 17 0.50 -23.70 -10.82
N GLY A 18 -0.69 -24.28 -10.92
CA GLY A 18 -1.72 -23.85 -11.87
C GLY A 18 -3.12 -24.17 -11.39
N HIS A 19 -4.12 -23.61 -12.06
CA HIS A 19 -5.52 -23.99 -11.92
C HIS A 19 -6.13 -24.44 -13.26
N THR A 20 -7.20 -25.23 -13.21
CA THR A 20 -7.93 -25.70 -14.40
C THR A 20 -9.34 -26.18 -14.05
N ASP A 21 -10.24 -26.17 -15.01
CA ASP A 21 -11.57 -26.78 -14.99
C ASP A 21 -11.60 -28.18 -15.62
N ASN A 22 -10.49 -28.65 -16.19
CA ASN A 22 -10.33 -29.99 -16.77
C ASN A 22 -9.02 -30.63 -16.31
N PHE A 23 -9.03 -31.10 -15.07
CA PHE A 23 -7.86 -31.53 -14.32
C PHE A 23 -7.09 -32.67 -14.99
N GLU A 24 -7.74 -33.80 -15.28
CA GLU A 24 -7.09 -34.98 -15.86
C GLU A 24 -6.42 -34.65 -17.19
N THR A 25 -7.13 -33.97 -18.08
CA THR A 25 -6.61 -33.56 -19.40
C THR A 25 -5.39 -32.65 -19.24
N ARG A 26 -5.43 -31.72 -18.28
CA ARG A 26 -4.34 -30.77 -18.05
C ARG A 26 -3.08 -31.45 -17.51
N ILE A 27 -3.22 -32.42 -16.62
CA ILE A 27 -2.08 -33.19 -16.10
C ILE A 27 -1.45 -34.04 -17.21
N ALA A 28 -2.28 -34.71 -18.03
CA ALA A 28 -1.80 -35.49 -19.17
C ALA A 28 -1.06 -34.61 -20.21
N GLN A 29 -1.53 -33.38 -20.45
CA GLN A 29 -0.84 -32.41 -21.32
C GLN A 29 0.54 -32.01 -20.79
N HIS A 30 0.68 -31.83 -19.47
CA HIS A 30 1.96 -31.51 -18.85
C HIS A 30 2.95 -32.69 -18.91
N GLN A 31 2.47 -33.92 -18.72
CA GLN A 31 3.31 -35.13 -18.80
C GLN A 31 3.76 -35.44 -20.23
N SER A 32 2.84 -35.38 -21.20
CA SER A 32 3.13 -35.61 -22.63
C SER A 32 3.91 -34.46 -23.28
N GLY A 33 3.87 -33.25 -22.69
CA GLY A 33 4.44 -32.03 -23.23
C GLY A 33 3.82 -31.61 -24.56
N VAL A 34 2.52 -31.87 -24.75
CA VAL A 34 1.77 -31.39 -25.92
C VAL A 34 1.80 -29.86 -26.02
N ILE A 35 1.86 -29.17 -24.88
CA ILE A 35 1.93 -27.70 -24.81
C ILE A 35 3.37 -27.27 -24.50
N LYS A 36 3.97 -26.49 -25.41
CA LYS A 36 5.26 -25.82 -25.18
C LYS A 36 5.08 -24.73 -24.12
N GLY A 37 5.87 -24.76 -23.05
CA GLY A 37 5.76 -23.84 -21.92
C GLY A 37 6.71 -24.20 -20.78
N TYR A 38 6.52 -23.58 -19.61
CA TYR A 38 7.44 -23.70 -18.46
C TYR A 38 7.81 -25.15 -18.08
N THR A 39 6.83 -26.06 -18.11
CA THR A 39 7.02 -27.47 -17.75
C THR A 39 7.53 -28.33 -18.91
N PHE A 40 7.50 -27.85 -20.16
CA PHE A 40 7.87 -28.63 -21.34
C PHE A 40 9.33 -29.08 -21.32
N ASP A 41 10.26 -28.18 -20.96
CA ASP A 41 11.70 -28.47 -20.88
C ASP A 41 12.10 -29.09 -19.53
N ARG A 42 11.16 -29.20 -18.58
CA ARG A 42 11.40 -29.64 -17.19
C ARG A 42 10.64 -30.91 -16.82
N ARG A 43 10.34 -31.73 -17.85
CA ARG A 43 9.79 -33.08 -17.71
C ARG A 43 10.88 -34.08 -17.30
N PRO A 44 10.53 -35.23 -16.69
CA PRO A 44 9.18 -35.61 -16.25
C PRO A 44 8.67 -34.70 -15.12
N VAL A 45 7.35 -34.52 -15.08
CA VAL A 45 6.67 -33.75 -14.02
C VAL A 45 5.76 -34.68 -13.22
N GLU A 46 5.77 -34.52 -11.90
CA GLU A 46 5.01 -35.33 -10.94
C GLU A 46 3.95 -34.46 -10.27
N LEU A 47 2.70 -34.95 -10.18
CA LEU A 47 1.67 -34.28 -9.41
C LEU A 47 1.92 -34.51 -7.92
N VAL A 48 2.15 -33.42 -7.18
CA VAL A 48 2.50 -33.49 -5.75
C VAL A 48 1.43 -32.92 -4.82
N TRP A 49 0.48 -32.14 -5.34
CA TRP A 49 -0.66 -31.63 -4.56
C TRP A 49 -1.79 -31.17 -5.49
N SER A 50 -3.04 -31.34 -5.05
CA SER A 50 -4.23 -30.77 -5.69
C SER A 50 -5.35 -30.51 -4.68
N ALA A 51 -6.18 -29.50 -4.95
CA ALA A 51 -7.40 -29.23 -4.20
C ALA A 51 -8.55 -28.83 -5.15
N GLU A 52 -9.77 -29.18 -4.76
CA GLU A 52 -11.02 -28.91 -5.48
C GLU A 52 -11.73 -27.67 -4.95
N PHE A 53 -12.34 -26.90 -5.85
CA PHE A 53 -13.06 -25.67 -5.57
C PHE A 53 -14.35 -25.59 -6.38
N GLU A 54 -15.37 -24.95 -5.80
CA GLU A 54 -16.68 -24.76 -6.43
C GLU A 54 -16.63 -23.71 -7.54
N THR A 55 -15.75 -22.71 -7.40
CA THR A 55 -15.63 -21.61 -8.36
C THR A 55 -14.22 -21.47 -8.93
N ARG A 56 -14.14 -20.95 -10.17
CA ARG A 56 -12.85 -20.64 -10.82
C ARG A 56 -12.04 -19.60 -10.04
N ALA A 57 -12.74 -18.65 -9.42
CA ALA A 57 -12.12 -17.56 -8.67
C ALA A 57 -11.36 -18.08 -7.44
N GLU A 58 -11.94 -19.05 -6.71
CA GLU A 58 -11.30 -19.69 -5.56
C GLU A 58 -10.07 -20.51 -5.97
N ALA A 59 -10.17 -21.29 -7.05
CA ALA A 59 -9.03 -22.05 -7.59
C ALA A 59 -7.88 -21.13 -8.03
N LEU A 60 -8.20 -20.00 -8.67
CA LEU A 60 -7.21 -18.99 -9.06
C LEU A 60 -6.59 -18.28 -7.84
N ALA A 61 -7.39 -17.95 -6.83
CA ALA A 61 -6.89 -17.35 -5.59
C ALA A 61 -5.92 -18.30 -4.86
N SER A 62 -6.26 -19.59 -4.80
CA SER A 62 -5.39 -20.64 -4.25
C SER A 62 -4.09 -20.78 -5.05
N GLU A 63 -4.16 -20.79 -6.39
CA GLU A 63 -2.95 -20.79 -7.24
C GLU A 63 -2.05 -19.59 -6.92
N LEU A 64 -2.59 -18.36 -6.94
CA LEU A 64 -1.81 -17.14 -6.70
C LEU A 64 -1.17 -17.14 -5.31
N GLN A 65 -1.90 -17.63 -4.31
CA GLN A 65 -1.40 -17.75 -2.94
C GLN A 65 -0.22 -18.72 -2.87
N ILE A 66 -0.37 -19.94 -3.42
CA ILE A 66 0.67 -20.97 -3.36
C ILE A 66 1.87 -20.59 -4.23
N LYS A 67 1.65 -19.95 -5.38
CA LYS A 67 2.73 -19.54 -6.31
C LYS A 67 3.80 -18.70 -5.61
N GLY A 68 3.39 -17.78 -4.74
CA GLY A 68 4.27 -16.91 -3.95
C GLY A 68 4.91 -17.54 -2.72
N TRP A 69 4.59 -18.79 -2.37
CA TRP A 69 5.14 -19.44 -1.18
C TRP A 69 6.61 -19.87 -1.34
N SER A 70 7.34 -19.80 -0.23
CA SER A 70 8.68 -20.36 -0.12
C SER A 70 8.66 -21.88 -0.36
N ARG A 71 9.79 -22.43 -0.82
CA ARG A 71 9.93 -23.87 -1.06
C ARG A 71 9.54 -24.71 0.16
N LYS A 72 9.99 -24.30 1.36
CA LYS A 72 9.66 -24.96 2.64
C LYS A 72 8.15 -25.02 2.91
N LYS A 73 7.43 -23.96 2.57
CA LYS A 73 5.98 -23.87 2.77
C LYS A 73 5.22 -24.73 1.75
N LYS A 74 5.68 -24.77 0.49
CA LYS A 74 5.16 -25.70 -0.53
C LYS A 74 5.39 -27.17 -0.16
N GLU A 75 6.58 -27.52 0.33
CA GLU A 75 6.90 -28.87 0.79
C GLU A 75 6.08 -29.27 2.03
N ALA A 76 5.81 -28.34 2.95
CA ALA A 76 4.94 -28.60 4.09
C ALA A 76 3.47 -28.83 3.67
N LEU A 77 3.00 -28.13 2.64
CA LEU A 77 1.66 -28.34 2.05
C LEU A 77 1.56 -29.72 1.38
N ILE A 78 2.56 -30.10 0.59
CA ILE A 78 2.63 -31.42 -0.08
C ILE A 78 2.62 -32.55 0.96
N ALA A 79 3.30 -32.36 2.10
CA ALA A 79 3.36 -33.34 3.17
C ALA A 79 2.14 -33.33 4.12
N GLU A 80 1.11 -32.52 3.82
CA GLU A 80 -0.08 -32.28 4.67
C GLU A 80 0.27 -31.95 6.14
N ASN A 81 1.45 -31.40 6.37
CA ASN A 81 1.98 -31.16 7.70
C ASN A 81 1.70 -29.71 8.11
N TRP A 82 0.51 -29.51 8.65
CA TRP A 82 -0.01 -28.21 9.07
C TRP A 82 0.89 -27.51 10.11
N ASP A 83 1.53 -28.27 11.01
CA ASP A 83 2.46 -27.71 12.00
C ASP A 83 3.74 -27.16 11.36
N LYS A 84 4.31 -27.88 10.38
CA LYS A 84 5.46 -27.40 9.60
C LYS A 84 5.05 -26.26 8.69
N LEU A 85 3.83 -26.24 8.17
CA LEU A 85 3.31 -25.17 7.34
C LEU A 85 3.21 -23.87 8.15
N LYS A 86 2.68 -23.96 9.38
CA LYS A 86 2.59 -22.84 10.33
C LYS A 86 3.97 -22.32 10.72
N LYS A 87 4.92 -23.22 11.02
CA LYS A 87 6.32 -22.85 11.32
C LYS A 87 7.02 -22.23 10.12
N ALA A 88 6.79 -22.72 8.91
CA ALA A 88 7.38 -22.19 7.67
C ALA A 88 6.72 -20.88 7.20
N SER A 89 5.52 -20.55 7.67
CA SER A 89 4.90 -19.23 7.49
C SER A 89 5.43 -18.16 8.46
N ILE A 90 6.09 -18.57 9.54
CA ILE A 90 6.79 -17.67 10.45
C ILE A 90 8.16 -17.36 9.83
N SER A 91 8.33 -16.15 9.31
CA SER A 91 9.61 -15.70 8.79
C SER A 91 10.63 -15.56 9.92
N HIS A 92 11.71 -16.36 9.90
CA HIS A 92 12.95 -16.12 10.65
C HIS A 92 13.96 -15.24 9.87
N THR A 93 13.49 -14.55 8.83
CA THR A 93 14.31 -13.66 7.99
C THR A 93 13.59 -12.33 7.79
N SER A 94 13.12 -11.77 8.89
CA SER A 94 12.92 -10.33 9.00
C SER A 94 14.06 -9.83 9.88
N PRO A 95 14.97 -8.97 9.38
CA PRO A 95 15.81 -8.21 10.31
C PRO A 95 14.85 -7.50 11.28
N SER A 96 15.26 -7.30 12.52
CA SER A 96 14.59 -6.29 13.33
C SER A 96 14.55 -4.99 12.52
N LEU A 97 13.47 -4.21 12.64
CA LEU A 97 13.35 -2.93 11.94
C LEU A 97 14.59 -2.03 12.17
N SER A 98 15.27 -2.18 13.30
CA SER A 98 16.54 -1.51 13.62
C SER A 98 17.69 -1.87 12.67
N ASP A 99 17.78 -3.12 12.21
CA ASP A 99 18.87 -3.60 11.36
C ASP A 99 18.61 -3.31 9.88
N ALA A 100 17.35 -3.35 9.46
CA ALA A 100 16.94 -2.97 8.09
C ALA A 100 17.11 -1.47 7.80
N LEU A 101 17.00 -0.62 8.84
CA LEU A 101 17.25 0.82 8.75
C LEU A 101 18.75 1.17 8.67
N ARG A 102 19.61 0.38 9.33
CA ARG A 102 21.08 0.60 9.33
C ARG A 102 21.76 0.19 8.03
N LEU A 103 21.28 -0.86 7.37
CA LEU A 103 21.90 -1.42 6.15
C LEU A 103 21.69 -0.59 4.86
N ARG A 104 21.01 0.56 4.92
CA ARG A 104 20.79 1.45 3.78
C ARG A 104 21.64 2.73 3.78
N SER A 105 22.37 3.00 4.86
CA SER A 105 23.36 4.07 4.90
C SER A 105 24.71 3.52 4.45
N GLY A 106 24.88 3.41 3.14
CA GLY A 106 26.15 3.08 2.52
C GLY A 106 26.40 4.06 1.39
N ARG A 107 26.99 5.22 1.71
CA ARG A 107 27.64 6.05 0.69
C ARG A 107 28.91 6.68 1.27
N THR A 108 30.01 6.27 0.63
CA THR A 108 31.29 6.94 0.42
C THR A 108 31.82 7.85 1.52
N GLU A 109 32.90 7.36 2.13
CA GLU A 109 33.91 8.14 2.85
C GLU A 109 34.25 9.42 2.08
N ASP A 110 34.00 10.57 2.70
CA ASP A 110 34.88 11.73 2.64
C ASP A 110 34.86 12.38 4.02
N GLU A 111 36.06 12.51 4.58
CA GLU A 111 36.36 13.03 5.90
C GLU A 111 35.90 14.48 6.07
N THR A 112 35.17 14.79 7.15
CA THR A 112 35.37 16.00 7.99
C THR A 112 34.44 16.01 9.22
N ASP A 113 35.07 16.25 10.37
CA ASP A 113 34.67 16.40 11.79
C ASP A 113 33.19 16.32 12.30
N PRO A 114 32.97 15.81 13.54
CA PRO A 114 31.66 15.52 14.10
C PRO A 114 31.07 16.72 14.86
N ALA A 115 29.99 17.30 14.32
CA ALA A 115 29.06 18.10 15.11
C ALA A 115 27.71 17.37 15.16
N ASP A 116 27.38 16.91 16.36
CA ASP A 116 26.09 16.43 16.86
C ASP A 116 24.86 16.74 15.97
N GLN A 117 24.50 15.80 15.10
CA GLN A 117 23.22 15.77 14.39
C GLN A 117 22.44 14.55 14.88
N SER A 118 21.80 14.67 16.05
CA SER A 118 20.75 13.73 16.44
C SER A 118 19.65 13.76 15.38
N GLU A 119 19.47 12.68 14.62
CA GLU A 119 18.31 12.53 13.73
C GLU A 119 17.03 12.82 14.52
N PRO A 120 16.06 13.59 13.97
CA PRO A 120 14.83 13.86 14.66
C PRO A 120 14.10 12.54 14.92
N VAL A 121 14.06 12.12 16.18
CA VAL A 121 13.31 10.94 16.63
C VAL A 121 11.84 11.20 16.32
N MET A 122 11.30 10.56 15.29
CA MET A 122 9.88 10.67 14.99
C MET A 122 9.08 10.14 16.19
N PRO A 123 7.99 10.82 16.57
CA PRO A 123 7.15 10.34 17.66
C PRO A 123 6.58 8.95 17.33
N PRO A 124 6.35 8.11 18.35
CA PRO A 124 5.83 6.77 18.13
C PRO A 124 4.45 6.82 17.46
N PRO A 125 4.13 5.86 16.57
CA PRO A 125 2.79 5.76 16.00
C PRO A 125 1.69 5.70 17.07
N PRO A 126 0.50 6.24 16.79
CA PRO A 126 -0.61 6.21 17.73
C PRO A 126 -1.13 4.79 17.95
N VAL A 127 -1.57 4.54 19.17
CA VAL A 127 -2.26 3.31 19.56
C VAL A 127 -3.71 3.37 19.10
N ILE A 128 -4.21 2.26 18.54
CA ILE A 128 -5.63 2.11 18.19
C ILE A 128 -6.34 1.36 19.29
N VAL A 129 -7.30 2.01 19.95
CA VAL A 129 -8.07 1.43 21.05
C VAL A 129 -9.51 1.23 20.61
N LEU A 130 -9.97 -0.02 20.60
CA LEU A 130 -11.36 -0.39 20.32
C LEU A 130 -12.09 -0.63 21.63
N VAL A 131 -13.05 0.25 21.94
CA VAL A 131 -13.81 0.24 23.18
C VAL A 131 -15.10 -0.55 22.97
N ARG A 132 -15.23 -1.64 23.71
CA ARG A 132 -16.39 -2.55 23.71
C ARG A 132 -16.83 -2.97 22.29
N PRO A 133 -15.91 -3.37 21.39
CA PRO A 133 -16.26 -3.77 20.03
C PRO A 133 -17.24 -4.95 20.04
N GLN A 134 -18.23 -4.93 19.15
CA GLN A 134 -19.30 -5.94 19.15
C GLN A 134 -18.99 -7.14 18.29
N LEU A 135 -18.35 -6.96 17.13
CA LEU A 135 -18.13 -8.05 16.17
C LEU A 135 -16.64 -8.30 15.95
N GLY A 136 -16.21 -9.56 16.08
CA GLY A 136 -14.84 -10.00 15.76
C GLY A 136 -14.40 -9.60 14.35
N GLU A 137 -15.30 -9.71 13.37
CA GLU A 137 -15.05 -9.25 12.00
C GLU A 137 -14.62 -7.78 11.92
N ASN A 138 -15.23 -6.89 12.71
CA ASN A 138 -14.88 -5.48 12.68
C ASN A 138 -13.52 -5.21 13.33
N ILE A 139 -13.14 -6.01 14.34
CA ILE A 139 -11.78 -5.99 14.89
C ILE A 139 -10.78 -6.40 13.82
N GLY A 140 -11.05 -7.49 13.09
CA GLY A 140 -10.22 -7.91 11.95
C GLY A 140 -10.11 -6.86 10.85
N LYS A 141 -11.24 -6.29 10.42
CA LYS A 141 -11.27 -5.21 9.41
C LYS A 141 -10.52 -3.96 9.90
N ALA A 142 -10.58 -3.64 11.20
CA ALA A 142 -9.81 -2.55 11.79
C ALA A 142 -8.30 -2.86 11.78
N ALA A 143 -7.88 -4.07 12.16
CA ALA A 143 -6.46 -4.48 12.09
C ALA A 143 -5.92 -4.40 10.66
N ARG A 144 -6.71 -4.85 9.67
CA ARG A 144 -6.37 -4.69 8.25
C ARG A 144 -6.19 -3.21 7.87
N ALA A 145 -7.13 -2.36 8.27
CA ALA A 145 -7.07 -0.93 8.02
C ALA A 145 -5.82 -0.29 8.66
N MET A 146 -5.46 -0.70 9.88
CA MET A 146 -4.23 -0.25 10.55
C MET A 146 -2.98 -0.60 9.74
N LEU A 147 -2.85 -1.86 9.34
CA LEU A 147 -1.66 -2.34 8.63
C LEU A 147 -1.47 -1.66 7.27
N ASN A 148 -2.57 -1.38 6.56
CA ASN A 148 -2.53 -0.64 5.28
C ASN A 148 -1.81 0.72 5.39
N PHE A 149 -1.82 1.32 6.59
CA PHE A 149 -1.25 2.64 6.86
C PHE A 149 -0.12 2.59 7.90
N GLY A 150 0.49 1.41 8.12
CA GLY A 150 1.68 1.28 8.97
C GLY A 150 1.42 1.37 10.48
N LEU A 151 0.17 1.29 10.93
CA LEU A 151 -0.17 1.20 12.35
C LEU A 151 -0.21 -0.27 12.78
N THR A 152 0.36 -0.58 13.94
CA THR A 152 0.54 -1.98 14.38
C THR A 152 0.09 -2.26 15.81
N GLU A 153 -0.11 -1.23 16.64
CA GLU A 153 -0.48 -1.43 18.05
C GLU A 153 -1.99 -1.30 18.24
N MET A 154 -2.63 -2.41 18.59
CA MET A 154 -4.06 -2.50 18.89
C MET A 154 -4.28 -2.81 20.38
N ARG A 155 -5.25 -2.11 20.98
CA ARG A 155 -5.77 -2.41 22.31
C ARG A 155 -7.28 -2.58 22.28
N LEU A 156 -7.78 -3.56 23.01
CA LEU A 156 -9.21 -3.89 23.10
C LEU A 156 -9.66 -3.66 24.54
N VAL A 157 -10.77 -2.93 24.72
CA VAL A 157 -11.37 -2.72 26.04
C VAL A 157 -12.67 -3.49 26.10
N SER A 158 -12.76 -4.50 26.97
CA SER A 158 -13.94 -5.34 27.19
C SER A 158 -14.67 -5.75 25.88
N PRO A 159 -14.00 -6.46 24.96
CA PRO A 159 -14.63 -6.91 23.70
C PRO A 159 -15.85 -7.79 24.03
N ARG A 160 -17.00 -7.48 23.41
CA ARG A 160 -18.30 -8.05 23.82
C ARG A 160 -18.36 -9.57 23.69
N ASP A 161 -17.82 -10.08 22.58
CA ASP A 161 -17.80 -11.51 22.28
C ASP A 161 -16.51 -12.19 22.77
N GLY A 162 -15.75 -11.53 23.65
CA GLY A 162 -14.49 -12.01 24.20
C GLY A 162 -13.31 -11.89 23.23
N TRP A 163 -12.12 -12.27 23.72
CA TRP A 163 -10.88 -12.31 22.96
C TRP A 163 -10.00 -13.50 23.41
N PRO A 164 -9.32 -14.22 22.50
CA PRO A 164 -9.33 -14.08 21.03
C PRO A 164 -10.66 -14.48 20.39
N ASN A 165 -10.99 -13.89 19.23
CA ASN A 165 -12.22 -14.17 18.49
C ASN A 165 -11.90 -14.78 17.10
N PRO A 166 -12.45 -15.97 16.76
CA PRO A 166 -12.12 -16.67 15.50
C PRO A 166 -12.55 -15.92 14.24
N ASP A 167 -13.58 -15.05 14.32
CA ASP A 167 -14.09 -14.30 13.16
C ASP A 167 -13.20 -13.10 12.80
N ALA A 168 -12.28 -12.70 13.70
CA ALA A 168 -11.36 -11.60 13.46
C ALA A 168 -10.26 -11.97 12.45
N GLY A 169 -9.73 -13.20 12.49
CA GLY A 169 -8.62 -13.65 11.64
C GLY A 169 -8.92 -13.55 10.15
N PRO A 170 -9.98 -14.21 9.63
CA PRO A 170 -10.35 -14.14 8.22
C PRO A 170 -10.57 -12.70 7.73
N SER A 171 -11.10 -11.83 8.59
CA SER A 171 -11.37 -10.42 8.29
C SER A 171 -10.11 -9.54 8.26
N ALA A 172 -9.04 -9.94 8.94
CA ALA A 172 -7.76 -9.21 8.98
C ALA A 172 -6.92 -9.37 7.71
N ALA A 173 -7.15 -10.43 6.93
CA ALA A 173 -6.56 -10.63 5.60
C ALA A 173 -5.04 -10.36 5.53
N GLY A 174 -4.26 -10.98 6.43
CA GLY A 174 -2.80 -10.84 6.50
C GLY A 174 -2.29 -9.87 7.57
N ALA A 175 -3.19 -9.19 8.30
CA ALA A 175 -2.86 -8.42 9.50
C ALA A 175 -2.94 -9.24 10.79
N ASP A 176 -2.79 -10.57 10.70
CA ASP A 176 -2.94 -11.50 11.84
C ASP A 176 -2.00 -11.16 13.00
N PHE A 177 -0.79 -10.69 12.71
CA PHE A 177 0.17 -10.34 13.76
C PHE A 177 -0.30 -9.18 14.65
N ILE A 178 -1.14 -8.26 14.13
CA ILE A 178 -1.74 -7.19 14.94
C ILE A 178 -2.75 -7.79 15.93
N LEU A 179 -3.52 -8.79 15.49
CA LEU A 179 -4.46 -9.50 16.35
C LEU A 179 -3.72 -10.32 17.42
N ASP A 180 -2.64 -11.01 17.03
CA ASP A 180 -1.82 -11.82 17.95
C ASP A 180 -1.15 -10.95 19.03
N GLN A 181 -0.81 -9.70 18.71
CA GLN A 181 -0.20 -8.73 19.62
C GLN A 181 -1.22 -7.84 20.33
N ALA A 182 -2.52 -7.98 20.02
CA ALA A 182 -3.55 -7.12 20.59
C ALA A 182 -3.64 -7.31 22.11
N GLN A 183 -3.54 -6.20 22.84
CA GLN A 183 -3.63 -6.20 24.29
C GLN A 183 -5.08 -5.98 24.73
N VAL A 184 -5.55 -6.77 25.70
CA VAL A 184 -6.93 -6.69 26.22
C VAL A 184 -6.91 -6.06 27.60
N PHE A 185 -7.81 -5.11 27.82
CA PHE A 185 -7.97 -4.38 29.07
C PHE A 185 -9.43 -4.42 29.54
N GLU A 186 -9.62 -4.36 30.86
CA GLU A 186 -10.95 -4.27 31.47
C GLU A 186 -11.51 -2.84 31.41
N THR A 187 -10.64 -1.83 31.48
CA THR A 187 -11.07 -0.43 31.48
C THR A 187 -10.35 0.38 30.41
N LEU A 188 -11.03 1.42 29.93
CA LEU A 188 -10.43 2.37 29.00
C LEU A 188 -9.26 3.11 29.65
N ALA A 189 -9.35 3.41 30.95
CA ALA A 189 -8.29 4.10 31.68
C ALA A 189 -6.98 3.31 31.68
N ASP A 190 -7.05 1.99 31.90
CA ASP A 190 -5.86 1.13 31.84
C ASP A 190 -5.29 1.08 30.42
N ALA A 191 -6.18 0.95 29.43
CA ALA A 191 -5.82 0.85 28.02
C ALA A 191 -5.15 2.10 27.44
N VAL A 192 -5.21 3.26 28.10
CA VAL A 192 -4.53 4.50 27.66
C VAL A 192 -3.63 5.10 28.75
N SER A 193 -3.32 4.35 29.79
CA SER A 193 -2.57 4.83 30.96
C SER A 193 -1.17 5.38 30.64
N ASP A 194 -0.55 4.92 29.56
CA ASP A 194 0.74 5.37 29.04
C ASP A 194 0.63 6.42 27.90
N CYS A 195 -0.58 6.87 27.56
CA CYS A 195 -0.85 7.83 26.49
C CYS A 195 -1.08 9.25 27.03
N ALA A 196 -0.15 10.16 26.72
CA ALA A 196 -0.26 11.59 27.06
C ALA A 196 -1.37 12.31 26.28
N HIS A 197 -1.72 11.79 25.10
CA HIS A 197 -2.72 12.38 24.21
C HIS A 197 -3.74 11.34 23.78
N VAL A 198 -5.01 11.55 24.15
CA VAL A 198 -6.11 10.63 23.83
C VAL A 198 -7.18 11.37 23.02
N TYR A 199 -7.58 10.80 21.89
CA TYR A 199 -8.56 11.37 20.95
C TYR A 199 -9.79 10.49 20.84
N ALA A 200 -10.95 11.00 21.28
CA ALA A 200 -12.22 10.28 21.24
C ALA A 200 -12.95 10.46 19.91
N THR A 201 -13.10 9.39 19.12
CA THR A 201 -13.83 9.48 17.86
C THR A 201 -15.34 9.48 18.09
N THR A 202 -16.02 10.57 17.74
CA THR A 202 -17.49 10.64 17.78
C THR A 202 -18.01 11.72 16.86
N VAL A 203 -19.22 11.48 16.36
CA VAL A 203 -20.01 12.45 15.58
C VAL A 203 -21.14 13.07 16.41
N ARG A 204 -21.35 12.57 17.64
CA ARG A 204 -22.41 13.03 18.53
C ARG A 204 -21.87 14.08 19.49
N LYS A 205 -22.59 15.18 19.66
CA LYS A 205 -22.37 16.14 20.76
C LYS A 205 -22.80 15.48 22.08
N ARG A 206 -21.89 14.77 22.75
CA ARG A 206 -22.14 14.00 23.98
C ARG A 206 -22.34 14.86 25.24
N GLY A 207 -22.72 16.13 25.11
CA GLY A 207 -22.85 17.06 26.23
C GLY A 207 -21.54 17.43 26.93
N VAL A 208 -20.40 16.96 26.42
CA VAL A 208 -19.06 17.25 26.95
C VAL A 208 -18.44 18.38 26.13
N THR A 209 -17.97 19.42 26.81
CA THR A 209 -17.28 20.56 26.20
C THR A 209 -15.78 20.27 26.14
N LYS A 210 -15.28 19.80 25.00
CA LYS A 210 -13.86 19.56 24.72
C LYS A 210 -13.49 20.15 23.35
N PRO A 211 -12.21 20.47 23.11
CA PRO A 211 -11.75 20.84 21.78
C PRO A 211 -12.08 19.73 20.79
N VAL A 212 -12.63 20.13 19.63
CA VAL A 212 -12.98 19.24 18.53
C VAL A 212 -11.95 19.41 17.43
N VAL A 213 -11.45 18.31 16.90
CA VAL A 213 -10.51 18.27 15.78
C VAL A 213 -11.00 17.30 14.70
N THR A 214 -10.63 17.57 13.46
CA THR A 214 -10.78 16.64 12.35
C THR A 214 -9.70 15.55 12.38
N PRO A 215 -9.85 14.45 11.62
CA PRO A 215 -8.80 13.43 11.52
C PRO A 215 -7.46 14.00 10.99
N GLU A 216 -7.49 14.95 10.05
CA GLU A 216 -6.29 15.62 9.53
C GLU A 216 -5.58 16.45 10.61
N GLU A 217 -6.34 17.24 11.38
CA GLU A 217 -5.78 18.04 12.47
C GLU A 217 -5.22 17.16 13.59
N ALA A 218 -5.93 16.09 13.96
CA ALA A 218 -5.45 15.12 14.94
C ALA A 218 -4.16 14.44 14.47
N ALA A 219 -4.09 14.02 13.20
CA ALA A 219 -2.87 13.45 12.61
C ALA A 219 -1.69 14.43 12.68
N ARG A 220 -1.89 15.70 12.34
CA ARG A 220 -0.85 16.74 12.45
C ARG A 220 -0.38 16.91 13.89
N GLU A 221 -1.29 16.91 14.85
CA GLU A 221 -0.95 17.03 16.27
C GLU A 221 -0.17 15.81 16.77
N ILE A 222 -0.55 14.60 16.37
CA ILE A 222 0.15 13.36 16.77
C ILE A 222 1.58 13.34 16.24
N HIS A 223 1.81 13.76 15.01
CA HIS A 223 3.17 13.89 14.44
C HIS A 223 4.03 14.97 15.10
N ALA A 224 3.41 15.92 15.82
CA ALA A 224 4.10 16.97 16.56
C ALA A 224 4.11 16.74 18.08
N ALA A 225 3.44 15.69 18.57
CA ALA A 225 3.23 15.46 19.98
C ALA A 225 4.49 14.86 20.64
N GLN A 226 4.67 15.19 21.92
CA GLN A 226 5.60 14.49 22.80
C GLN A 226 4.83 13.44 23.60
N GLY A 227 5.42 12.25 23.75
CA GLY A 227 4.76 11.12 24.43
C GLY A 227 3.79 10.36 23.53
N ARG A 228 3.16 9.32 24.08
CA ARG A 228 2.32 8.41 23.30
C ARG A 228 0.93 9.01 23.03
N CYS A 229 0.39 8.72 21.85
CA CYS A 229 -0.94 9.12 21.45
C CYS A 229 -1.85 7.90 21.27
N ALA A 230 -3.15 8.07 21.49
CA ALA A 230 -4.16 7.05 21.22
C ALA A 230 -5.38 7.63 20.52
N TYR A 231 -5.89 6.89 19.52
CA TYR A 231 -7.22 7.06 18.99
C TYR A 231 -8.14 6.03 19.65
N ILE A 232 -9.27 6.48 20.21
CA ILE A 232 -10.25 5.61 20.85
C ILE A 232 -11.54 5.58 20.02
N PHE A 233 -12.02 4.38 19.73
CA PHE A 233 -13.20 4.13 18.91
C PHE A 233 -14.24 3.35 19.72
N GLY A 234 -15.50 3.78 19.65
CA GLY A 234 -16.58 3.13 20.39
C GLY A 234 -17.26 1.99 19.61
N PRO A 235 -18.24 1.32 20.23
CA PRO A 235 -19.01 0.26 19.60
C PRO A 235 -19.81 0.75 18.38
N GLU A 236 -20.05 -0.14 17.42
CA GLU A 236 -20.59 0.14 16.09
C GLU A 236 -21.93 0.88 16.10
N ARG A 237 -22.82 0.54 17.05
CA ARG A 237 -24.18 1.10 17.10
C ARG A 237 -24.30 2.28 18.05
N SER A 238 -23.68 2.16 19.22
CA SER A 238 -23.84 3.12 20.30
C SER A 238 -22.80 4.23 20.27
N GLY A 239 -21.63 4.00 19.69
CA GLY A 239 -20.46 4.87 19.83
C GLY A 239 -19.96 4.95 21.27
N LEU A 240 -18.93 5.77 21.50
CA LEU A 240 -18.33 5.99 22.83
C LEU A 240 -19.36 6.56 23.82
N GLU A 241 -19.31 6.11 25.06
CA GLU A 241 -20.11 6.65 26.15
C GLU A 241 -19.57 8.02 26.60
N THR A 242 -20.39 8.77 27.34
CA THR A 242 -20.01 10.09 27.84
C THR A 242 -18.75 10.03 28.71
N GLU A 243 -18.59 8.97 29.50
CA GLU A 243 -17.43 8.74 30.36
C GLU A 243 -16.16 8.45 29.53
N ASP A 244 -16.27 7.67 28.45
CA ASP A 244 -15.13 7.43 27.55
C ASP A 244 -14.67 8.74 26.88
N VAL A 245 -15.63 9.57 26.44
CA VAL A 245 -15.34 10.89 25.85
C VAL A 245 -14.75 11.84 26.89
N ALA A 246 -15.20 11.76 28.14
CA ALA A 246 -14.70 12.58 29.25
C ALA A 246 -13.22 12.29 29.55
N LEU A 247 -12.78 11.04 29.39
CA LEU A 247 -11.39 10.63 29.58
C LEU A 247 -10.46 11.22 28.52
N ALA A 248 -10.90 11.31 27.26
CA ALA A 248 -10.08 11.80 26.16
C ALA A 248 -9.75 13.30 26.28
N ARG A 249 -8.59 13.74 25.79
CA ARG A 249 -8.22 15.17 25.79
C ARG A 249 -9.03 15.96 24.76
N LYS A 250 -9.30 15.36 23.60
CA LYS A 250 -10.00 15.99 22.48
C LYS A 250 -11.03 15.05 21.88
N ILE A 251 -12.05 15.64 21.28
CA ILE A 251 -13.00 14.93 20.43
C ILE A 251 -12.46 14.97 19.00
N LEU A 252 -12.44 13.82 18.34
CA LEU A 252 -12.14 13.69 16.92
C LEU A 252 -13.46 13.45 16.18
N THR A 253 -13.83 14.38 15.30
CA THR A 253 -15.05 14.26 14.50
C THR A 253 -14.69 14.20 13.02
N VAL A 254 -15.06 13.08 12.39
CA VAL A 254 -14.95 12.94 10.93
C VAL A 254 -16.05 13.80 10.27
N PRO A 255 -15.71 14.69 9.32
CA PRO A 255 -16.71 15.44 8.58
C PRO A 255 -17.47 14.50 7.63
N ILE A 256 -18.68 14.11 8.02
CA ILE A 256 -19.59 13.24 7.25
C ILE A 256 -20.95 13.92 7.05
N ASN A 257 -21.79 13.32 6.21
CA ASN A 257 -23.15 13.82 5.98
C ASN A 257 -23.91 13.95 7.33
N PRO A 258 -24.35 15.16 7.73
CA PRO A 258 -25.11 15.36 8.96
C PRO A 258 -26.41 14.54 9.04
N GLU A 259 -27.00 14.21 7.89
CA GLU A 259 -28.23 13.41 7.81
C GLU A 259 -27.98 11.91 8.01
N PHE A 260 -26.73 11.45 7.83
CA PHE A 260 -26.35 10.05 7.98
C PHE A 260 -24.99 9.91 8.66
N GLY A 261 -24.98 10.20 9.96
CA GLY A 261 -23.78 10.19 10.79
C GLY A 261 -23.34 8.81 11.29
N SER A 262 -23.30 7.78 10.45
CA SER A 262 -22.99 6.41 10.88
C SER A 262 -21.89 5.78 10.03
N LEU A 263 -20.66 5.79 10.54
CA LEU A 263 -19.53 5.09 9.92
C LEU A 263 -19.36 3.70 10.55
N ASN A 264 -19.02 2.69 9.75
CA ASN A 264 -18.58 1.41 10.29
C ASN A 264 -17.26 1.61 11.07
N LEU A 265 -17.04 0.80 12.12
CA LEU A 265 -15.85 0.89 12.97
C LEU A 265 -14.54 0.88 12.17
N ALA A 266 -14.38 -0.07 11.26
CA ALA A 266 -13.17 -0.17 10.43
C ALA A 266 -13.04 1.02 9.46
N GLN A 267 -14.16 1.62 9.02
CA GLN A 267 -14.15 2.85 8.23
C GLN A 267 -13.74 4.08 9.07
N ALA A 268 -14.09 4.14 10.35
CA ALA A 268 -13.58 5.20 11.21
C ALA A 268 -12.07 5.06 11.44
N VAL A 269 -11.61 3.82 11.68
CA VAL A 269 -10.18 3.49 11.84
C VAL A 269 -9.40 3.82 10.57
N ILE A 270 -9.90 3.42 9.39
CA ILE A 270 -9.18 3.62 8.12
C ILE A 270 -8.97 5.11 7.81
N LEU A 271 -9.94 5.98 8.12
CA LEU A 271 -9.83 7.41 7.89
C LEU A 271 -8.78 8.05 8.80
N CYS A 272 -8.75 7.68 10.09
CA CYS A 272 -7.74 8.18 11.02
C CYS A 272 -6.35 7.68 10.65
N ALA A 273 -6.24 6.39 10.30
CA ALA A 273 -5.00 5.76 9.89
C ALA A 273 -4.46 6.39 8.61
N TYR A 274 -5.31 6.63 7.60
CA TYR A 274 -4.95 7.31 6.36
C TYR A 274 -4.47 8.74 6.58
N GLU A 275 -5.19 9.56 7.35
CA GLU A 275 -4.76 10.94 7.61
C GLU A 275 -3.43 10.99 8.38
N TRP A 276 -3.23 10.07 9.32
CA TRP A 276 -1.93 9.90 9.98
C TRP A 276 -0.83 9.50 9.00
N SER A 277 -1.15 8.60 8.08
CA SER A 277 -0.25 8.05 7.07
C SER A 277 0.31 9.09 6.11
N LYS A 278 -0.44 10.15 5.77
CA LYS A 278 0.01 11.20 4.83
C LYS A 278 1.28 11.93 5.27
N ARG A 279 1.57 11.89 6.57
CA ARG A 279 2.75 12.49 7.20
C ARG A 279 3.75 11.44 7.66
N ALA A 280 3.38 10.16 7.61
CA ALA A 280 4.30 9.07 7.80
C ALA A 280 5.07 8.83 6.48
N ASN A 281 6.35 8.47 6.59
CA ASN A 281 7.16 8.07 5.42
C ASN A 281 6.77 6.66 4.95
N LEU A 282 5.51 6.48 4.52
CA LEU A 282 5.07 5.25 3.87
C LEU A 282 5.47 5.32 2.39
N SER A 283 6.44 4.52 1.99
CA SER A 283 6.88 4.46 0.60
C SER A 283 5.87 3.70 -0.28
N GLN A 284 5.28 4.35 -1.30
CA GLN A 284 5.00 3.88 -2.68
C GLN A 284 4.02 4.85 -3.40
N PRO A 285 4.22 5.18 -4.70
CA PRO A 285 4.55 4.27 -5.82
C PRO A 285 5.95 4.49 -6.43
N THR A 286 6.33 3.62 -7.38
CA THR A 286 7.42 3.83 -8.35
C THR A 286 7.13 5.10 -9.15
N ILE A 287 7.50 6.25 -8.60
CA ILE A 287 7.61 7.47 -9.39
C ILE A 287 8.68 7.16 -10.44
N THR A 288 8.26 7.02 -11.68
CA THR A 288 9.20 7.04 -12.79
C THR A 288 9.80 8.43 -12.80
N ASP A 289 11.11 8.52 -12.57
CA ASP A 289 11.85 9.76 -12.74
C ASP A 289 11.66 10.22 -14.19
N LEU A 290 10.92 11.33 -14.37
CA LEU A 290 10.69 11.93 -15.68
C LEU A 290 11.93 12.70 -16.16
N GLY A 291 12.99 12.79 -15.34
CA GLY A 291 14.14 13.63 -15.56
C GLY A 291 13.81 15.11 -15.32
N GLU A 292 14.84 15.90 -15.06
CA GLU A 292 14.68 17.35 -14.98
C GLU A 292 14.39 17.94 -16.37
N PRO A 293 13.57 19.01 -16.46
CA PRO A 293 13.38 19.75 -17.69
C PRO A 293 14.72 20.21 -18.27
N ALA A 294 14.86 20.10 -19.59
CA ALA A 294 16.04 20.58 -20.29
C ALA A 294 16.23 22.10 -20.05
N PRO A 295 17.47 22.60 -19.98
CA PRO A 295 17.76 24.02 -19.96
C PRO A 295 17.05 24.76 -21.09
N GLN A 296 16.55 25.97 -20.79
CA GLN A 296 15.78 26.78 -21.73
C GLN A 296 16.50 26.99 -23.08
N VAL A 297 17.84 27.03 -23.08
CA VAL A 297 18.65 27.16 -24.31
C VAL A 297 18.46 26.00 -25.28
N GLU A 298 18.29 24.76 -24.79
CA GLU A 298 18.04 23.59 -25.64
C GLU A 298 16.63 23.63 -26.24
N LEU A 299 15.65 24.03 -25.42
CA LEU A 299 14.26 24.17 -25.82
C LEU A 299 14.08 25.29 -26.85
N GLU A 300 14.67 26.47 -26.63
CA GLU A 300 14.66 27.56 -27.61
C GLU A 300 15.36 27.14 -28.90
N GLY A 301 16.48 26.41 -28.83
CA GLY A 301 17.14 25.87 -30.01
C GLY A 301 16.25 24.93 -30.83
N MET A 302 15.41 24.13 -30.17
CA MET A 302 14.41 23.28 -30.83
C MET A 302 13.25 24.09 -31.43
N ILE A 303 12.74 25.07 -30.70
CA ILE A 303 11.66 25.96 -31.15
C ILE A 303 12.11 26.75 -32.38
N GLU A 304 13.31 27.28 -32.37
CA GLU A 304 13.88 28.03 -33.49
C GLU A 304 14.07 27.16 -34.73
N GLN A 305 14.55 25.92 -34.52
CA GLN A 305 14.65 24.93 -35.59
C GLN A 305 13.27 24.64 -36.21
N LEU A 306 12.22 24.47 -35.41
CA LEU A 306 10.86 24.27 -35.91
C LEU A 306 10.34 25.51 -36.65
N ASN A 307 10.51 26.71 -36.09
CA ASN A 307 10.07 27.96 -36.72
C ASN A 307 10.71 28.14 -38.10
N THR A 308 12.02 27.88 -38.22
CA THR A 308 12.74 27.95 -39.50
C THR A 308 12.14 27.00 -40.55
N LEU A 309 11.71 25.79 -40.14
CA LEU A 309 11.07 24.84 -41.05
C LEU A 309 9.67 25.30 -41.47
N LEU A 310 8.89 25.80 -40.51
CA LEU A 310 7.54 26.29 -40.74
C LEU A 310 7.51 27.56 -41.62
N GLU A 311 8.55 28.40 -41.53
CA GLU A 311 8.72 29.56 -42.42
C GLU A 311 8.92 29.15 -43.87
N LYS A 312 9.76 28.15 -44.15
CA LYS A 312 10.01 27.66 -45.52
C LYS A 312 8.76 27.15 -46.23
N VAL A 313 7.82 26.59 -45.47
CA VAL A 313 6.56 26.03 -46.01
C VAL A 313 5.40 27.03 -45.94
N GLY A 314 5.65 28.28 -45.53
CA GLY A 314 4.65 29.36 -45.53
C GLY A 314 3.60 29.26 -44.43
N TYR A 315 3.86 28.53 -43.33
CA TYR A 315 2.88 28.32 -42.24
C TYR A 315 2.46 29.62 -41.54
N PHE A 316 3.34 30.63 -41.50
CA PHE A 316 3.11 31.90 -40.80
C PHE A 316 2.41 32.98 -41.65
N PHE A 317 1.65 32.59 -42.68
CA PHE A 317 0.83 33.51 -43.48
C PHE A 317 -0.63 33.51 -43.00
N PRO A 318 -1.31 34.66 -42.89
CA PRO A 318 -0.88 36.01 -43.27
C PRO A 318 0.06 36.70 -42.24
N PRO A 319 0.90 37.68 -42.67
CA PRO A 319 1.99 38.23 -41.85
C PRO A 319 1.54 38.93 -40.55
N ASP A 320 0.34 39.50 -40.54
CA ASP A 320 -0.27 40.18 -39.39
C ASP A 320 -0.49 39.24 -38.20
N ARG A 321 -0.69 37.93 -38.44
CA ARG A 321 -0.89 36.92 -37.39
C ARG A 321 0.37 36.15 -37.05
N ALA A 322 1.43 36.29 -37.84
CA ALA A 322 2.64 35.50 -37.76
C ALA A 322 3.27 35.48 -36.35
N ASN A 323 3.28 36.64 -35.66
CA ASN A 323 3.87 36.75 -34.33
C ASN A 323 3.00 36.06 -33.25
N ALA A 324 1.68 36.23 -33.31
CA ALA A 324 0.74 35.56 -32.42
C ALA A 324 0.79 34.03 -32.57
N THR A 325 0.94 33.53 -33.80
CA THR A 325 1.08 32.10 -34.08
C THR A 325 2.39 31.54 -33.50
N ARG A 326 3.51 32.26 -33.63
CA ARG A 326 4.79 31.85 -33.01
C ARG A 326 4.71 31.81 -31.48
N LEU A 327 4.06 32.78 -30.85
CA LEU A 327 3.84 32.77 -29.40
C LEU A 327 2.95 31.60 -28.96
N THR A 328 1.92 31.29 -29.74
CA THR A 328 1.05 30.12 -29.47
C THR A 328 1.82 28.81 -29.58
N LEU A 329 2.64 28.65 -30.62
CA LEU A 329 3.52 27.48 -30.78
C LEU A 329 4.53 27.37 -29.64
N ARG A 330 5.17 28.48 -29.25
CA ARG A 330 6.09 28.51 -28.11
C ARG A 330 5.39 28.03 -26.84
N ASN A 331 4.20 28.56 -26.53
CA ASN A 331 3.42 28.13 -25.36
C ASN A 331 3.05 26.65 -25.39
N LEU A 332 2.70 26.11 -26.57
CA LEU A 332 2.43 24.69 -26.75
C LEU A 332 3.67 23.84 -26.43
N LEU A 333 4.85 24.30 -26.85
CA LEU A 333 6.11 23.56 -26.71
C LEU A 333 6.79 23.75 -25.35
N THR A 334 6.52 24.82 -24.60
CA THR A 334 7.06 25.01 -23.25
C THR A 334 6.24 24.28 -22.18
N LYS A 335 4.92 24.13 -22.37
CA LYS A 335 4.01 23.49 -21.41
C LYS A 335 4.40 22.05 -20.97
N PRO A 336 4.93 21.16 -21.84
CA PRO A 336 5.18 19.77 -21.46
C PRO A 336 6.35 19.55 -20.50
N GLY A 337 7.28 20.51 -20.33
CA GLY A 337 8.44 20.35 -19.43
C GLY A 337 9.45 19.29 -19.89
N TRP A 338 9.77 19.28 -21.19
CA TRP A 338 10.61 18.30 -21.86
C TRP A 338 11.97 18.13 -21.18
N ASN A 339 12.42 16.89 -20.97
CA ASN A 339 13.78 16.61 -20.54
C ASN A 339 14.77 16.66 -21.73
N HIS A 340 16.07 16.59 -21.43
CA HIS A 340 17.14 16.63 -22.44
C HIS A 340 16.98 15.59 -23.56
N LEU A 341 16.56 14.37 -23.22
CA LEU A 341 16.40 13.29 -24.18
C LEU A 341 15.22 13.56 -25.13
N GLU A 342 14.12 14.07 -24.61
CA GLU A 342 12.92 14.41 -25.39
C GLU A 342 13.20 15.57 -26.36
N VAL A 343 13.85 16.64 -25.88
CA VAL A 343 14.28 17.76 -26.74
C VAL A 343 15.22 17.26 -27.84
N ARG A 344 16.23 16.46 -27.49
CA ARG A 344 17.16 15.88 -28.47
C ARG A 344 16.45 15.00 -29.49
N THR A 345 15.48 14.21 -29.06
CA THR A 345 14.69 13.33 -29.92
C THR A 345 13.88 14.14 -30.92
N LEU A 346 13.16 15.17 -30.46
CA LEU A 346 12.37 16.02 -31.34
C LEU A 346 13.27 16.82 -32.30
N ARG A 347 14.40 17.35 -31.85
CA ARG A 347 15.38 17.99 -32.75
C ARG A 347 15.86 17.04 -33.84
N GLY A 348 16.09 15.76 -33.51
CA GLY A 348 16.40 14.71 -34.48
C GLY A 348 15.30 14.50 -35.52
N VAL A 349 14.03 14.44 -35.08
CA VAL A 349 12.86 14.38 -35.97
C VAL A 349 12.81 15.58 -36.91
N LEU A 350 12.97 16.79 -36.38
CA LEU A 350 12.97 18.03 -37.17
C LEU A 350 14.13 18.06 -38.19
N SER A 351 15.31 17.59 -37.81
CA SER A 351 16.46 17.47 -38.72
C SER A 351 16.18 16.49 -39.86
N HIS A 352 15.48 15.38 -39.58
CA HIS A 352 15.10 14.42 -40.61
C HIS A 352 14.04 14.98 -41.56
N LEU A 353 13.05 15.71 -41.04
CA LEU A 353 12.02 16.38 -41.85
C LEU A 353 12.59 17.47 -42.78
N ASN A 354 13.72 18.07 -42.42
CA ASN A 354 14.40 19.09 -43.24
C ASN A 354 15.24 18.49 -44.40
N ARG A 355 15.46 17.17 -44.44
CA ARG A 355 16.26 16.55 -45.51
C ARG A 355 15.44 16.53 -46.81
N PRO A 356 16.03 16.89 -47.97
CA PRO A 356 15.38 16.68 -49.25
C PRO A 356 15.10 15.18 -49.42
N ARG A 357 13.86 14.82 -49.78
CA ARG A 357 13.55 13.45 -50.18
C ARG A 357 14.41 13.11 -51.40
N GLU A 358 15.37 12.21 -51.27
CA GLU A 358 15.92 11.51 -52.42
C GLU A 358 14.75 10.78 -53.09
N ARG A 359 14.43 11.18 -54.32
CA ARG A 359 13.39 10.58 -55.16
C ARG A 359 14.03 9.56 -56.08
#